data_AF-A0A1G2FM78-F1
#
_entry.id   AF-A0A1G2FM78-F1
#
_cell.length_a   1.000
_cell.length_b   1.000
_cell.length_c   1.000
_cell.angle_alpha   90.00
_cell.angle_beta   90.00
_cell.angle_gamma   90.00
#
_symmetry.space_group_name_H-M   'P 1'
#
loop_
_entity.id
_entity.type
_entity.pdbx_description
1 polymer ?
#
loop_
_entity_poly.entity_id
_entity_poly.type
_entity_poly.pdbx_seq_one_letter_code
_entity_poly.pdbx_strand_id
1 'polypeptide(L)'
;MKKTLAVLVSVVMLGFFAGCTPPPQSASGVGKAEVKVPTGPDGLTAEQRNIRERLVEDNKPGSVKHFYVISAYSGQVIIYSTVRGKVTSGGKRLTPTTVVNNWGGTSQGFGVDFNNNTMITQEVLQDDGTYGSSSEYLYWWDTKGVYHQHYVSGGQIVHVSNQPLAVKGIIINMEFTQKPEEEK
;
A
#
# COMPACT_ATOMS: atom_id res chain seq x y z
N MET A 1 54.44 -47.66 23.35
CA MET A 1 53.03 -47.23 23.38
C MET A 1 52.90 -45.89 24.11
N LYS A 2 53.27 -44.76 23.49
CA LYS A 2 53.27 -43.41 24.13
C LYS A 2 52.98 -42.24 23.16
N LYS A 3 52.34 -42.48 22.01
CA LYS A 3 52.15 -41.44 20.97
C LYS A 3 50.69 -41.17 20.56
N THR A 4 49.71 -41.84 21.18
CA THR A 4 48.29 -41.71 20.81
C THR A 4 47.45 -40.86 21.76
N LEU A 5 48.02 -40.36 22.86
CA LEU A 5 47.28 -39.57 23.86
C LEU A 5 47.31 -38.05 23.60
N ALA A 6 48.24 -37.55 22.77
CA ALA A 6 48.41 -36.11 22.54
C ALA A 6 47.46 -35.51 21.50
N VAL A 7 46.77 -36.33 20.69
CA VAL A 7 45.91 -35.85 19.59
C VAL A 7 44.45 -35.66 20.03
N LEU A 8 44.02 -36.35 21.09
CA LEU A 8 42.62 -36.29 21.55
C LEU A 8 42.32 -35.08 22.45
N VAL A 9 43.35 -34.43 23.01
CA VAL A 9 43.21 -33.21 23.82
C VAL A 9 43.13 -31.95 22.94
N SER A 10 43.65 -32.00 21.71
CA SER A 10 43.66 -30.86 20.78
C SER A 10 42.33 -30.64 20.05
N VAL A 11 41.46 -31.66 19.96
CA VAL A 11 40.18 -31.58 19.23
C VAL A 11 39.03 -31.07 20.10
N VAL A 12 39.16 -31.10 21.43
CA VAL A 12 38.10 -30.65 22.36
C VAL A 12 38.16 -29.12 22.62
N MET A 13 39.27 -28.44 22.30
CA MET A 13 39.43 -27.00 22.52
C MET A 13 38.91 -26.10 21.36
N LEU A 14 38.41 -26.67 20.26
CA LEU A 14 37.92 -25.91 19.11
C LEU A 14 36.39 -25.60 19.15
N GLY A 15 35.70 -25.96 20.22
CA GLY A 15 34.22 -25.93 20.28
C GLY A 15 33.56 -24.72 20.95
N PHE A 16 34.29 -23.69 21.42
CA PHE A 16 33.70 -22.65 22.27
C PHE A 16 34.01 -21.19 21.88
N PHE A 17 34.22 -20.90 20.60
CA PHE A 17 34.04 -19.53 20.10
C PHE A 17 32.59 -19.33 19.63
N ALA A 18 31.64 -19.49 20.54
CA ALA A 18 30.34 -18.87 20.39
C ALA A 18 30.56 -17.36 20.51
N GLY A 19 30.72 -16.70 19.37
CA GLY A 19 30.80 -15.24 19.29
C GLY A 19 29.52 -14.65 19.85
N CYS A 20 29.53 -14.34 21.15
CA CYS A 20 28.50 -13.54 21.78
C CYS A 20 28.72 -12.11 21.29
N THR A 21 28.18 -11.78 20.11
CA THR A 21 28.13 -10.39 19.65
C THR A 21 27.34 -9.61 20.67
N PRO A 22 27.96 -8.65 21.39
CA PRO A 22 27.23 -7.85 22.35
C PRO A 22 26.10 -7.14 21.62
N PRO A 23 24.91 -7.00 22.25
CA PRO A 23 23.81 -6.27 21.65
C PRO A 23 24.31 -4.89 21.21
N PRO A 24 23.89 -4.40 20.03
CA PRO A 24 24.38 -3.14 19.50
C PRO A 24 24.19 -2.03 20.53
N GLN A 25 25.29 -1.46 21.00
CA GLN A 25 25.32 -0.38 21.97
C GLN A 25 25.63 0.92 21.23
N SER A 26 24.82 1.95 21.46
CA SER A 26 25.10 3.28 20.92
C SER A 26 26.47 3.78 21.42
N ALA A 27 27.16 4.62 20.64
CA ALA A 27 28.35 5.35 21.10
C ALA A 27 28.07 6.24 22.32
N SER A 28 26.81 6.62 22.54
CA SER A 28 26.34 7.30 23.76
C SER A 28 26.11 6.36 24.96
N GLY A 29 26.31 5.05 24.80
CA GLY A 29 26.08 4.04 25.83
C GLY A 29 24.61 3.60 25.98
N VAL A 30 23.67 4.25 25.28
CA VAL A 30 22.23 3.93 25.36
C VAL A 30 21.94 2.58 24.69
N GLY A 31 21.26 1.70 25.44
CA GLY A 31 20.80 0.40 24.95
C GLY A 31 19.55 0.50 24.07
N LYS A 32 19.32 -0.52 23.25
CA LYS A 32 18.11 -0.65 22.43
C LYS A 32 16.87 -0.66 23.33
N ALA A 33 15.92 0.24 23.07
CA ALA A 33 14.58 0.15 23.66
C ALA A 33 13.78 -0.93 22.92
N GLU A 34 13.16 -1.83 23.66
CA GLU A 34 12.26 -2.85 23.12
C GLU A 34 10.87 -2.66 23.74
N VAL A 35 9.84 -2.74 22.90
CA VAL A 35 8.45 -2.66 23.34
C VAL A 35 7.70 -3.89 22.84
N LYS A 36 6.96 -4.54 23.75
CA LYS A 36 6.03 -5.60 23.38
C LYS A 36 4.70 -4.96 22.99
N VAL A 37 4.34 -5.07 21.72
CA VAL A 37 3.06 -4.56 21.22
C VAL A 37 1.96 -5.57 21.55
N PRO A 38 0.92 -5.20 22.32
CA PRO A 38 -0.18 -6.11 22.63
C PRO A 38 -1.05 -6.34 21.40
N THR A 39 -1.58 -7.55 21.27
CA THR A 39 -2.56 -7.92 20.25
C THR A 39 -3.95 -8.07 20.87
N GLY A 40 -4.99 -7.89 20.05
CA GLY A 40 -6.36 -8.16 20.44
C GLY A 40 -6.69 -9.67 20.46
N PRO A 41 -7.93 -10.05 20.81
CA PRO A 41 -8.37 -11.45 20.78
C PRO A 41 -8.29 -12.11 19.40
N ASP A 42 -8.33 -11.31 18.33
CA ASP A 42 -8.16 -11.74 16.94
C ASP A 42 -6.70 -11.87 16.50
N GLY A 43 -5.75 -11.70 17.43
CA GLY A 43 -4.31 -11.80 17.17
C GLY A 43 -3.70 -10.60 16.45
N LEU A 44 -4.48 -9.55 16.16
CA LEU A 44 -4.00 -8.39 15.43
C LEU A 44 -3.64 -7.21 16.34
N THR A 45 -2.61 -6.47 15.93
CA THR A 45 -2.39 -5.10 16.43
C THR A 45 -3.47 -4.15 15.91
N ALA A 46 -3.58 -2.96 16.51
CA ALA A 46 -4.52 -1.94 16.04
C ALA A 46 -4.26 -1.52 14.58
N GLU A 47 -2.99 -1.36 14.20
CA GLU A 47 -2.61 -0.99 12.83
C GLU A 47 -2.94 -2.09 11.82
N GLN A 48 -2.62 -3.34 12.15
CA GLN A 48 -3.00 -4.49 11.30
C GLN A 48 -4.51 -4.59 11.10
N ARG A 49 -5.28 -4.33 12.16
CA ARG A 49 -6.75 -4.32 12.09
C ARG A 49 -7.25 -3.21 11.17
N ASN A 50 -6.73 -1.99 11.32
CA ASN A 50 -7.11 -0.87 10.45
C ASN A 50 -6.78 -1.13 8.98
N ILE A 51 -5.59 -1.69 8.69
CA ILE A 51 -5.19 -2.05 7.32
C ILE A 51 -6.14 -3.11 6.76
N ARG A 52 -6.42 -4.18 7.52
CA ARG A 52 -7.34 -5.24 7.11
C ARG A 52 -8.73 -4.68 6.83
N GLU A 53 -9.30 -3.92 7.75
CA GLU A 53 -10.65 -3.36 7.62
C GLU A 53 -10.74 -2.38 6.44
N ARG A 54 -9.73 -1.53 6.25
CA ARG A 54 -9.64 -0.66 5.08
C ARG A 54 -9.60 -1.46 3.78
N LEU A 55 -8.77 -2.49 3.68
CA LEU A 55 -8.67 -3.32 2.48
C LEU A 55 -10.00 -4.03 2.18
N VAL A 56 -10.71 -4.51 3.20
CA VAL A 56 -12.03 -5.11 3.03
C VAL A 56 -13.06 -4.07 2.58
N GLU A 57 -13.12 -2.91 3.23
CA GLU A 57 -14.10 -1.86 2.92
C GLU A 57 -13.87 -1.23 1.54
N ASP A 58 -12.61 -0.99 1.16
CA ASP A 58 -12.22 -0.43 -0.14
C ASP A 58 -12.58 -1.38 -1.30
N ASN A 59 -12.52 -2.69 -1.07
CA ASN A 59 -12.79 -3.71 -2.08
C ASN A 59 -14.18 -4.34 -1.98
N LYS A 60 -15.05 -3.83 -1.10
CA LYS A 60 -16.41 -4.35 -0.91
C LYS A 60 -17.24 -4.19 -2.19
N PRO A 61 -17.69 -5.28 -2.83
CA PRO A 61 -18.50 -5.21 -4.04
C PRO A 61 -19.80 -4.43 -3.83
N GLY A 62 -20.13 -3.57 -4.79
CA GLY A 62 -21.34 -2.73 -4.73
C GLY A 62 -21.32 -1.64 -3.66
N SER A 63 -20.18 -1.42 -2.97
CA SER A 63 -20.09 -0.34 -2.00
C SER A 63 -20.17 1.04 -2.67
N VAL A 64 -20.79 1.98 -1.98
CA VAL A 64 -20.83 3.39 -2.37
C VAL A 64 -19.94 4.17 -1.41
N LYS A 65 -19.07 5.02 -1.97
CA LYS A 65 -18.24 5.94 -1.19
C LYS A 65 -18.57 7.38 -1.56
N HIS A 66 -18.22 8.30 -0.68
CA HIS A 66 -18.37 9.72 -0.86
C HIS A 66 -16.99 10.35 -1.04
N PHE A 67 -16.75 10.91 -2.22
CA PHE A 67 -15.50 11.56 -2.59
C PHE A 67 -15.65 13.08 -2.56
N TYR A 68 -14.69 13.74 -1.93
CA TYR A 68 -14.64 15.18 -1.80
C TYR A 68 -13.25 15.70 -2.18
N VAL A 69 -13.24 16.79 -2.95
CA VAL A 69 -12.04 17.65 -3.09
C VAL A 69 -12.32 18.93 -2.33
N ILE A 70 -11.48 19.22 -1.34
CA ILE A 70 -11.63 20.32 -0.41
C ILE A 70 -10.46 21.30 -0.61
N SER A 71 -10.74 22.59 -0.66
CA SER A 71 -9.69 23.62 -0.64
C SER A 71 -8.92 23.53 0.67
N ALA A 72 -7.62 23.29 0.60
CA ALA A 72 -6.74 23.30 1.78
C ALA A 72 -6.64 24.72 2.40
N TYR A 73 -6.97 25.75 1.64
CA TYR A 73 -6.89 27.15 2.09
C TYR A 73 -8.16 27.62 2.80
N SER A 74 -9.33 27.19 2.33
CA SER A 74 -10.62 27.69 2.83
C SER A 74 -11.48 26.63 3.52
N GLY A 75 -11.12 25.35 3.42
CA GLY A 75 -11.95 24.24 3.87
C GLY A 75 -13.24 24.05 3.06
N GLN A 76 -13.44 24.80 1.97
CA GLN A 76 -14.61 24.71 1.11
C GLN A 76 -14.56 23.44 0.27
N VAL A 77 -15.67 22.72 0.17
CA VAL A 77 -15.81 21.59 -0.75
C VAL A 77 -15.94 22.12 -2.17
N ILE A 78 -14.92 21.87 -2.97
CA ILE A 78 -14.86 22.23 -4.38
C ILE A 78 -15.63 21.19 -5.19
N ILE A 79 -15.34 19.90 -4.98
CA ILE A 79 -15.96 18.80 -5.72
C ILE A 79 -16.60 17.83 -4.75
N TYR A 80 -17.79 17.34 -5.09
CA TYR A 80 -18.41 16.17 -4.49
C TYR A 80 -18.85 15.18 -5.57
N SER A 81 -18.61 13.90 -5.32
CA SER A 81 -19.09 12.80 -6.16
C SER A 81 -19.38 11.56 -5.30
N THR A 82 -20.42 10.82 -5.66
CA THR A 82 -20.60 9.44 -5.23
C THR A 82 -19.67 8.54 -6.04
N VAL A 83 -19.13 7.51 -5.41
CA VAL A 83 -18.21 6.58 -6.04
C VAL A 83 -18.80 5.19 -5.98
N ARG A 84 -18.88 4.54 -7.14
CA ARG A 84 -19.17 3.12 -7.25
C ARG A 84 -17.87 2.35 -7.01
N GLY A 85 -17.78 1.70 -5.85
CA GLY A 85 -16.58 0.97 -5.44
C GLY A 85 -15.54 1.91 -4.84
N LYS A 86 -14.42 2.09 -5.54
CA LYS A 86 -13.19 2.69 -5.00
C LYS A 86 -12.62 3.78 -5.92
N VAL A 87 -12.07 4.83 -5.31
CA VAL A 87 -11.23 5.80 -6.01
C VAL A 87 -9.85 5.21 -6.21
N THR A 88 -9.36 5.23 -7.45
CA THR A 88 -8.08 4.60 -7.81
C THR A 88 -7.09 5.65 -8.27
N SER A 89 -5.83 5.50 -7.87
CA SER A 89 -4.77 6.37 -8.36
C SER A 89 -4.33 5.97 -9.76
N GLY A 90 -4.05 6.96 -10.60
CA GLY A 90 -3.60 6.77 -11.99
C GLY A 90 -2.36 5.89 -12.18
N GLY A 91 -1.50 5.79 -11.15
CA GLY A 91 -0.30 4.97 -11.17
C GLY A 91 -0.54 3.48 -10.98
N LYS A 92 -1.76 3.08 -10.58
CA LYS A 92 -2.16 1.68 -10.42
C LYS A 92 -2.37 0.99 -11.76
N ARG A 93 -1.95 -0.27 -11.84
CA ARG A 93 -1.90 -1.05 -13.09
C ARG A 93 -2.08 -2.55 -12.82
N LEU A 94 -2.52 -3.29 -13.82
CA LEU A 94 -2.67 -4.75 -13.73
C LEU A 94 -1.39 -5.52 -14.09
N THR A 95 -0.39 -4.85 -14.65
CA THR A 95 0.88 -5.45 -15.06
C THR A 95 2.04 -4.57 -14.63
N PRO A 96 3.18 -5.14 -14.18
CA PRO A 96 4.35 -4.34 -13.82
C PRO A 96 4.88 -3.55 -15.03
N THR A 97 5.54 -2.43 -14.77
CA THR A 97 6.25 -1.63 -15.79
C THR A 97 7.67 -2.10 -16.03
N THR A 98 8.25 -2.79 -15.06
CA THR A 98 9.63 -3.23 -15.09
C THR A 98 9.69 -4.76 -15.10
N VAL A 99 10.19 -5.30 -16.21
CA VAL A 99 10.41 -6.74 -16.37
C VAL A 99 11.77 -6.99 -17.00
N VAL A 100 12.45 -8.02 -16.54
CA VAL A 100 13.69 -8.52 -17.12
C VAL A 100 13.50 -9.97 -17.54
N ASN A 101 14.11 -10.32 -18.68
CA ASN A 101 14.08 -11.68 -19.18
C ASN A 101 15.06 -12.54 -18.38
N ASN A 102 14.62 -13.71 -17.92
CA ASN A 102 15.39 -14.59 -17.03
C ASN A 102 16.48 -15.38 -17.78
N TRP A 103 17.41 -14.68 -18.44
CA TRP A 103 18.57 -15.29 -19.10
C TRP A 103 19.84 -14.98 -18.32
N GLY A 104 19.97 -15.49 -17.08
CA GLY A 104 21.25 -15.38 -16.37
C GLY A 104 21.17 -15.37 -14.86
N GLY A 105 20.80 -16.50 -14.25
CA GLY A 105 21.45 -17.02 -13.03
C GLY A 105 21.26 -16.33 -11.67
N THR A 106 20.75 -15.10 -11.58
CA THR A 106 20.42 -14.47 -10.29
C THR A 106 19.09 -13.75 -10.37
N SER A 107 18.01 -14.51 -10.19
CA SER A 107 16.64 -13.99 -10.12
C SER A 107 16.42 -13.25 -8.80
N GLN A 108 16.91 -12.01 -8.70
CA GLN A 108 16.43 -11.08 -7.69
C GLN A 108 15.09 -10.56 -8.22
N GLY A 109 13.96 -11.08 -7.74
CA GLY A 109 12.63 -10.60 -8.13
C GLY A 109 11.55 -11.68 -8.13
N PHE A 110 10.34 -11.30 -8.54
CA PHE A 110 9.14 -12.12 -8.60
C PHE A 110 8.82 -12.51 -10.03
N GLY A 111 8.43 -13.78 -10.24
CA GLY A 111 7.96 -14.27 -11.54
C GLY A 111 6.61 -13.67 -11.91
N VAL A 112 6.45 -13.27 -13.16
CA VAL A 112 5.19 -12.77 -13.74
C VAL A 112 5.05 -13.31 -15.17
N ASP A 113 3.90 -13.90 -15.47
CA ASP A 113 3.66 -14.54 -16.76
C ASP A 113 3.05 -13.55 -17.77
N PHE A 114 3.69 -13.46 -18.94
CA PHE A 114 3.21 -12.69 -20.09
C PHE A 114 3.15 -13.59 -21.32
N ASN A 115 1.94 -13.84 -21.85
CA ASN A 115 1.74 -14.62 -23.08
C ASN A 115 2.55 -15.94 -23.11
N ASN A 116 2.46 -16.74 -22.04
CA ASN A 116 3.20 -17.99 -21.81
C ASN A 116 4.72 -17.87 -21.62
N ASN A 117 5.25 -16.66 -21.41
CA ASN A 117 6.64 -16.44 -21.02
C ASN A 117 6.72 -15.89 -19.60
N THR A 118 7.47 -16.56 -18.73
CA THR A 118 7.74 -16.05 -17.38
C THR A 118 8.86 -15.02 -17.43
N MET A 119 8.54 -13.79 -17.02
CA MET A 119 9.50 -12.71 -16.82
C MET A 119 9.71 -12.47 -15.32
N ILE A 120 10.75 -11.70 -14.97
CA ILE A 120 11.01 -11.33 -13.57
C ILE A 120 10.78 -9.84 -13.38
N THR A 121 10.09 -9.46 -12.31
CA THR A 121 9.90 -8.06 -11.89
C THR A 121 10.38 -7.83 -10.47
N GLN A 122 10.82 -6.60 -10.15
CA GLN A 122 11.07 -6.17 -8.78
C GLN A 122 9.81 -5.59 -8.11
N GLU A 123 8.74 -5.39 -8.88
CA GLU A 123 7.48 -4.85 -8.36
C GLU A 123 6.75 -5.93 -7.58
N VAL A 124 6.42 -5.62 -6.32
CA VAL A 124 5.62 -6.50 -5.46
C VAL A 124 4.15 -6.34 -5.84
N LEU A 125 3.48 -7.46 -6.14
CA LEU A 125 2.02 -7.49 -6.28
C LEU A 125 1.39 -7.11 -4.94
N GLN A 126 0.48 -6.14 -4.95
CA GLN A 126 -0.11 -5.61 -3.72
C GLN A 126 -1.30 -6.45 -3.26
N ASP A 127 -1.73 -6.22 -2.02
CA ASP A 127 -2.85 -6.94 -1.39
C ASP A 127 -4.17 -6.85 -2.17
N ASP A 128 -4.32 -5.82 -3.02
CA ASP A 128 -5.49 -5.64 -3.91
C ASP A 128 -5.30 -6.21 -5.32
N GLY A 129 -4.21 -6.95 -5.56
CA GLY A 129 -3.93 -7.59 -6.85
C GLY A 129 -3.46 -6.62 -7.94
N THR A 130 -3.02 -5.41 -7.57
CA THR A 130 -2.49 -4.42 -8.51
C THR A 130 -1.00 -4.15 -8.31
N TYR A 131 -0.38 -3.55 -9.30
CA TYR A 131 0.97 -2.98 -9.23
C TYR A 131 0.91 -1.45 -9.23
N GLY A 132 2.06 -0.84 -8.98
CA GLY A 132 2.24 0.61 -9.06
C GLY A 132 1.92 1.36 -7.77
N SER A 133 2.35 2.62 -7.74
CA SER A 133 2.20 3.52 -6.60
C SER A 133 1.11 4.55 -6.86
N SER A 134 0.87 5.40 -5.86
CA SER A 134 0.11 6.63 -6.08
C SER A 134 0.80 7.53 -7.10
N SER A 135 -0.01 8.27 -7.86
CA SER A 135 0.36 9.27 -8.87
C SER A 135 -0.44 10.56 -8.67
N GLU A 136 -0.21 11.55 -9.52
CA GLU A 136 -0.75 12.91 -9.41
C GLU A 136 -2.25 13.01 -9.67
N TYR A 137 -2.84 12.04 -10.37
CA TYR A 137 -4.28 12.00 -10.60
C TYR A 137 -4.97 10.78 -9.99
N LEU A 138 -6.27 10.94 -9.76
CA LEU A 138 -7.22 9.93 -9.32
C LEU A 138 -8.29 9.73 -10.40
N TYR A 139 -8.82 8.52 -10.47
CA TYR A 139 -9.97 8.21 -11.32
C TYR A 139 -10.97 7.34 -10.57
N TRP A 140 -12.25 7.46 -10.94
CA TRP A 140 -13.33 6.68 -10.36
C TRP A 140 -14.52 6.61 -11.31
N TRP A 141 -15.45 5.72 -11.00
CA TRP A 141 -16.77 5.68 -11.61
C TRP A 141 -17.78 6.11 -10.57
N ASP A 142 -18.72 6.96 -10.94
CA ASP A 142 -19.82 7.31 -10.04
C ASP A 142 -20.92 6.24 -10.01
N THR A 143 -21.91 6.44 -9.16
CA THR A 143 -23.04 5.51 -9.01
C THR A 143 -23.96 5.44 -10.24
N LYS A 144 -23.83 6.38 -11.18
CA LYS A 144 -24.54 6.40 -12.47
C LYS A 144 -23.74 5.77 -13.60
N GLY A 145 -22.50 5.34 -13.33
CA GLY A 145 -21.61 4.77 -14.32
C GLY A 145 -20.93 5.80 -15.21
N VAL A 146 -20.82 7.06 -14.76
CA VAL A 146 -19.99 8.07 -15.43
C VAL A 146 -18.55 7.95 -14.93
N TYR A 147 -17.60 8.01 -15.86
CA TYR A 147 -16.17 8.02 -15.55
C TYR A 147 -15.72 9.44 -15.19
N HIS A 148 -14.93 9.54 -14.13
CA HIS A 148 -14.34 10.79 -13.66
C HIS A 148 -12.83 10.63 -13.47
N GLN A 149 -12.10 11.69 -13.77
CA GLN A 149 -10.67 11.82 -13.51
C GLN A 149 -10.37 13.19 -12.93
N HIS A 150 -9.54 13.24 -11.90
CA HIS A 150 -9.17 14.47 -11.22
C HIS A 150 -7.68 14.52 -10.92
N TYR A 151 -7.03 15.61 -11.34
CA TYR A 151 -5.63 15.88 -11.02
C TYR A 151 -5.54 16.58 -9.66
N VAL A 152 -4.82 15.99 -8.72
CA VAL A 152 -4.66 16.53 -7.37
C VAL A 152 -3.48 17.51 -7.38
N SER A 153 -3.78 18.80 -7.43
CA SER A 153 -2.76 19.85 -7.35
C SER A 153 -2.50 20.30 -5.91
N GLY A 154 -1.42 21.06 -5.71
CA GLY A 154 -1.17 21.75 -4.45
C GLY A 154 -2.38 22.59 -4.03
N GLY A 155 -2.71 22.55 -2.73
CA GLY A 155 -3.86 23.28 -2.17
C GLY A 155 -5.18 22.51 -2.15
N GLN A 156 -5.17 21.21 -2.44
CA GLN A 156 -6.36 20.35 -2.36
C GLN A 156 -6.18 19.26 -1.30
N ILE A 157 -7.23 19.04 -0.51
CA ILE A 157 -7.39 17.90 0.39
C ILE A 157 -8.37 16.94 -0.29
N VAL A 158 -7.96 15.69 -0.45
CA VAL A 158 -8.85 14.62 -0.91
C VAL A 158 -9.40 13.88 0.31
N HIS A 159 -10.71 13.71 0.35
CA HIS A 159 -11.39 12.94 1.39
C HIS A 159 -12.29 11.88 0.75
N VAL A 160 -12.18 10.64 1.21
CA VAL A 160 -13.06 9.52 0.83
C VAL A 160 -13.61 8.90 2.11
N SER A 161 -14.91 8.67 2.13
CA SER A 161 -15.60 8.09 3.28
C SER A 161 -16.72 7.14 2.83
N ASN A 162 -17.05 6.15 3.66
CA ASN A 162 -18.23 5.31 3.48
C ASN A 162 -19.53 5.97 3.99
N GLN A 163 -19.43 7.18 4.53
CA GLN A 163 -20.55 8.02 4.97
C GLN A 163 -20.40 9.46 4.44
N PRO A 164 -21.50 10.17 4.15
CA PRO A 164 -21.41 11.54 3.70
C PRO A 164 -20.93 12.46 4.84
N LEU A 165 -20.07 13.42 4.49
CA LEU A 165 -19.71 14.51 5.40
C LEU A 165 -20.82 15.56 5.44
N ALA A 166 -21.10 16.07 6.64
CA ALA A 166 -21.90 17.27 6.81
C ALA A 166 -21.07 18.50 6.41
N VAL A 167 -21.36 19.05 5.23
CA VAL A 167 -20.62 20.19 4.64
C VAL A 167 -21.54 21.38 4.42
N LYS A 168 -21.03 22.60 4.61
CA LYS A 168 -21.82 23.84 4.49
C LYS A 168 -22.30 24.11 3.05
N GLY A 169 -21.58 23.62 2.06
CA GLY A 169 -21.90 23.80 0.64
C GLY A 169 -20.88 23.11 -0.24
N ILE A 170 -21.26 22.88 -1.50
CA ILE A 170 -20.47 22.21 -2.54
C ILE A 170 -20.47 23.14 -3.76
N ILE A 171 -19.29 23.45 -4.32
CA ILE A 171 -19.21 24.29 -5.53
C ILE A 171 -19.59 23.48 -6.78
N ILE A 172 -18.97 22.32 -6.98
CA ILE A 172 -19.18 21.42 -8.12
C ILE A 172 -19.75 20.11 -7.59
N ASN A 173 -21.05 19.91 -7.78
CA ASN A 173 -21.70 18.64 -7.47
C ASN A 173 -21.82 17.81 -8.75
N MET A 174 -21.01 16.75 -8.84
CA MET A 174 -20.97 15.88 -10.02
C MET A 174 -22.20 14.96 -10.13
N GLU A 175 -23.08 14.96 -9.12
CA GLU A 175 -24.34 14.21 -9.15
C GLU A 175 -25.45 14.93 -9.94
N PHE A 176 -25.24 16.15 -10.41
CA PHE A 176 -26.24 16.83 -11.24
C PHE A 176 -25.81 16.80 -12.71
N THR A 177 -26.63 16.19 -13.57
CA THR A 177 -26.51 16.35 -15.01
C THR A 177 -27.07 17.72 -15.40
N GLN A 178 -26.31 18.50 -16.18
CA GLN A 178 -26.89 19.64 -16.88
C GLN A 178 -27.98 19.12 -17.82
N LYS A 179 -29.20 19.68 -17.73
CA LYS A 179 -30.23 19.41 -18.75
C LYS A 179 -29.64 19.78 -20.12
N PRO A 180 -29.79 18.95 -21.16
CA PRO A 180 -29.52 19.40 -22.51
C PRO A 180 -30.33 20.67 -22.76
N GLU A 181 -29.70 21.73 -23.26
CA GLU A 181 -30.45 22.87 -23.78
C GLU A 181 -31.38 22.34 -24.87
N GLU A 182 -32.68 22.49 -24.69
CA GLU A 182 -33.66 22.22 -25.74
C GLU A 182 -33.32 23.16 -26.90
N GLU A 183 -32.84 22.61 -28.02
CA GLU A 183 -32.71 23.35 -29.28
C GLU A 183 -34.06 24.03 -29.58
N LYS A 184 -34.06 25.36 -29.60
CA LYS A 184 -35.21 26.19 -29.99
C LYS A 184 -35.38 26.23 -31.50
#